data_AF-A0A942LIZ1-F1
#
_entry.id   AF-A0A942LIZ1-F1
#
_cell.length_a   1.000
_cell.length_b   1.000
_cell.length_c   1.000
_cell.angle_alpha   90.00
_cell.angle_beta   90.00
_cell.angle_gamma   90.00
#
_symmetry.space_group_name_H-M   'P 1'
#
loop_
_entity.id
_entity.type
_entity.pdbx_description
1 polymer ?
#
loop_
_entity_poly.entity_id
_entity_poly.type
_entity_poly.pdbx_seq_one_letter_code
_entity_poly.pdbx_strand_id
1 'polypeptide(L)'
;VLPVIDELKPLAKAAGLWNLFLPESGHGPGLSNLEYAPLCEIMGRSLLAPEVFNCSAPDTGNMEVLARYGTPEQQARWLQPLLAGEIRSCFAMTEPRVASSDATNIESSIRREGDEYVINGHKWYTTGATDPRCKIAIFMGKSAPDHPDRHLQQSMILVPMDSPGIQVKRSLPVFGFYGMPDRAAEVVFENVRVPAANMLLGEGRGFEIAQGRLGPGRIHHCMRLIGLAERTLEKMCRRALDRVAFGQPVATQGVTVERIAEARIMIEQTRLLTLNAAERMDTVGNKAARAEIAMIKVAAPNMACQVVDWAIQVHGGGGTSNDFGLTHAYAMARLLRLADGPDEVHRHQIGQLELRKHQPRRPVLG
;
A
#
# COMPACT_ATOMS: atom_id res chain seq x y z
N VAL A 1 -20.32 -1.28 1.80
CA VAL A 1 -19.58 -1.96 2.88
C VAL A 1 -20.01 -3.43 2.86
N LEU A 2 -19.10 -4.39 3.05
CA LEU A 2 -19.47 -5.80 3.10
C LEU A 2 -19.97 -6.13 4.51
N PRO A 3 -21.25 -6.54 4.71
CA PRO A 3 -21.82 -6.73 6.05
C PRO A 3 -21.00 -7.66 6.94
N VAL A 4 -20.45 -8.74 6.36
CA VAL A 4 -19.61 -9.71 7.06
C VAL A 4 -18.38 -9.08 7.73
N ILE A 5 -17.83 -7.98 7.18
CA ILE A 5 -16.70 -7.30 7.82
C ILE A 5 -17.14 -6.65 9.13
N ASP A 6 -18.31 -6.00 9.14
CA ASP A 6 -18.81 -5.31 10.33
C ASP A 6 -19.25 -6.32 11.42
N GLU A 7 -19.63 -7.54 11.03
CA GLU A 7 -19.89 -8.66 11.95
C GLU A 7 -18.59 -9.24 12.56
N LEU A 8 -17.50 -9.30 11.79
CA LEU A 8 -16.23 -9.90 12.22
C LEU A 8 -15.35 -8.96 13.05
N LYS A 9 -15.41 -7.64 12.83
CA LYS A 9 -14.59 -6.65 13.56
C LYS A 9 -14.78 -6.73 15.09
N PRO A 10 -16.01 -6.83 15.65
CA PRO A 10 -16.19 -7.01 17.10
C PRO A 10 -15.54 -8.29 17.65
N LEU A 11 -15.58 -9.39 16.90
CA LEU A 11 -14.94 -10.65 17.30
C LEU A 11 -13.41 -10.51 17.30
N ALA A 12 -12.85 -9.86 16.28
CA ALA A 12 -11.42 -9.56 16.21
C ALA A 12 -10.97 -8.70 17.39
N LYS A 13 -11.72 -7.65 17.73
CA LYS A 13 -11.47 -6.80 18.92
C LYS A 13 -11.52 -7.61 20.21
N ALA A 14 -12.55 -8.44 20.40
CA ALA A 14 -12.70 -9.27 21.60
C ALA A 14 -11.56 -10.30 21.76
N ALA A 15 -10.99 -10.76 20.65
CA ALA A 15 -9.83 -11.66 20.62
C ALA A 15 -8.48 -10.93 20.76
N GLY A 16 -8.45 -9.60 20.89
CA GLY A 16 -7.21 -8.82 20.93
C GLY A 16 -6.49 -8.73 19.58
N LEU A 17 -7.16 -9.07 18.47
CA LEU A 17 -6.62 -9.07 17.12
C LEU A 17 -6.96 -7.75 16.40
N TRP A 18 -6.45 -6.63 16.91
CA TRP A 18 -6.82 -5.30 16.40
C TRP A 18 -5.63 -4.34 16.38
N ASN A 19 -5.53 -3.52 15.33
CA ASN A 19 -4.42 -2.57 15.13
C ASN A 19 -3.03 -3.22 15.20
N LEU A 20 -2.90 -4.44 14.68
CA LEU A 20 -1.68 -5.26 14.78
C LEU A 20 -0.46 -4.66 14.06
N PHE A 21 -0.68 -3.67 13.19
CA PHE A 21 0.31 -3.10 12.29
C PHE A 21 1.15 -1.97 12.89
N LEU A 22 0.78 -1.44 14.07
CA LEU A 22 1.35 -0.19 14.57
C LEU A 22 2.44 -0.48 15.62
N PRO A 23 3.72 -0.48 15.23
CA PRO A 23 4.82 -0.82 16.13
C PRO A 23 4.99 0.23 17.22
N GLU A 24 5.51 -0.21 18.38
CA GLU A 24 5.93 0.67 19.49
C GLU A 24 4.87 1.70 19.93
N SER A 25 3.59 1.38 19.77
CA SER A 25 2.47 2.29 20.07
C SER A 25 1.59 1.77 21.20
N GLY A 26 1.06 2.70 22.02
CA GLY A 26 -0.02 2.39 22.98
C GLY A 26 -1.40 2.19 22.31
N HIS A 27 -1.45 2.19 20.98
CA HIS A 27 -2.69 2.14 20.18
C HIS A 27 -2.94 0.76 19.52
N GLY A 28 -2.08 -0.20 19.82
CA GLY A 28 -2.14 -1.59 19.39
C GLY A 28 -1.26 -2.47 20.30
N PRO A 29 -1.00 -3.74 19.92
CA PRO A 29 -0.16 -4.65 20.70
C PRO A 29 1.34 -4.29 20.71
N GLY A 30 1.78 -3.31 19.89
CA GLY A 30 3.17 -2.86 19.88
C GLY A 30 4.16 -3.84 19.25
N LEU A 31 3.70 -4.72 18.36
CA LEU A 31 4.54 -5.70 17.65
C LEU A 31 5.63 -4.99 16.82
N SER A 32 6.82 -5.56 16.80
CA SER A 32 7.87 -5.20 15.85
C SER A 32 7.45 -5.51 14.40
N ASN A 33 8.15 -4.94 13.41
CA ASN A 33 7.87 -5.24 12.00
C ASN A 33 8.06 -6.74 11.72
N LEU A 34 9.08 -7.36 12.32
CA LEU A 34 9.37 -8.78 12.17
C LEU A 34 8.27 -9.66 12.79
N GLU A 35 7.73 -9.30 13.96
CA GLU A 35 6.62 -10.01 14.60
C GLU A 35 5.31 -9.85 13.82
N TYR A 36 5.08 -8.69 13.22
CA TYR A 36 3.89 -8.43 12.42
C TYR A 36 3.92 -9.11 11.05
N ALA A 37 5.11 -9.34 10.48
CA ALA A 37 5.30 -9.93 9.16
C ALA A 37 4.51 -11.23 8.91
N PRO A 38 4.62 -12.28 9.74
CA PRO A 38 3.87 -13.52 9.56
C PRO A 38 2.35 -13.34 9.72
N LEU A 39 1.90 -12.42 10.58
CA LEU A 39 0.47 -12.11 10.74
C LEU A 39 -0.07 -11.46 9.45
N CYS A 40 0.70 -10.57 8.85
CA CYS A 40 0.36 -9.92 7.60
C CYS A 40 0.35 -10.90 6.41
N GLU A 41 1.26 -11.88 6.40
CA GLU A 41 1.22 -13.02 5.47
C GLU A 41 -0.06 -13.84 5.62
N ILE A 42 -0.45 -14.21 6.85
CA ILE A 42 -1.70 -14.94 7.12
C ILE A 42 -2.91 -14.15 6.62
N MET A 43 -2.97 -12.85 6.91
CA MET A 43 -4.02 -11.97 6.42
C MET A 43 -4.06 -11.93 4.89
N GLY A 44 -2.91 -11.93 4.21
CA GLY A 44 -2.81 -11.91 2.75
C GLY A 44 -3.48 -13.09 2.03
N ARG A 45 -3.77 -14.17 2.76
CA ARG A 45 -4.51 -15.33 2.24
C ARG A 45 -6.01 -15.06 2.04
N SER A 46 -6.52 -13.94 2.58
CA SER A 46 -7.92 -13.52 2.49
C SER A 46 -8.03 -12.04 2.14
N LEU A 47 -8.87 -11.73 1.16
CA LEU A 47 -9.15 -10.35 0.77
C LEU A 47 -9.72 -9.49 1.92
N LEU A 48 -10.51 -10.11 2.79
CA LEU A 48 -11.27 -9.41 3.82
C LEU A 48 -10.48 -9.24 5.12
N ALA A 49 -9.51 -10.12 5.36
CA ALA A 49 -8.82 -10.21 6.64
C ALA A 49 -8.14 -8.90 7.07
N PRO A 50 -7.43 -8.16 6.20
CA PRO A 50 -6.84 -6.89 6.61
C PRO A 50 -7.85 -5.88 7.18
N GLU A 51 -9.05 -5.76 6.62
CA GLU A 51 -10.05 -4.82 7.15
C GLU A 51 -10.66 -5.32 8.47
N VAL A 52 -10.84 -6.64 8.63
CA VAL A 52 -11.37 -7.26 9.86
C VAL A 52 -10.47 -6.97 11.06
N PHE A 53 -9.15 -6.93 10.87
CA PHE A 53 -8.17 -6.66 11.94
C PHE A 53 -7.73 -5.19 12.02
N ASN A 54 -8.39 -4.29 11.28
CA ASN A 54 -8.03 -2.87 11.11
C ASN A 54 -6.61 -2.61 10.58
N CYS A 55 -6.13 -3.54 9.76
CA CYS A 55 -4.80 -3.56 9.16
C CYS A 55 -4.81 -3.27 7.65
N SER A 56 -5.92 -2.83 7.06
CA SER A 56 -6.01 -2.57 5.61
C SER A 56 -5.37 -1.24 5.20
N ALA A 57 -4.70 -1.22 4.04
CA ALA A 57 -4.42 0.03 3.34
C ALA A 57 -5.74 0.71 2.89
N PRO A 58 -5.75 2.04 2.68
CA PRO A 58 -4.68 3.00 2.93
C PRO A 58 -4.64 3.50 4.39
N ASP A 59 -5.57 3.03 5.23
CA ASP A 59 -5.79 3.53 6.59
C ASP A 59 -4.60 3.28 7.52
N THR A 60 -3.91 2.14 7.43
CA THR A 60 -2.70 1.91 8.24
C THR A 60 -1.65 2.99 8.04
N GLY A 61 -1.35 3.33 6.78
CA GLY A 61 -0.38 4.40 6.47
C GLY A 61 -0.88 5.78 6.88
N ASN A 62 -2.20 6.04 6.80
CA ASN A 62 -2.77 7.30 7.27
C ASN A 62 -2.73 7.41 8.81
N MET A 63 -3.00 6.31 9.52
CA MET A 63 -2.90 6.23 10.98
C MET A 63 -1.46 6.43 11.45
N GLU A 64 -0.48 5.80 10.80
CA GLU A 64 0.95 6.02 11.09
C GLU A 64 1.37 7.49 10.90
N VAL A 65 0.89 8.14 9.82
CA VAL A 65 1.15 9.57 9.59
C VAL A 65 0.56 10.42 10.71
N LEU A 66 -0.69 10.19 11.09
CA LEU A 66 -1.35 10.95 12.15
C LEU A 66 -0.69 10.71 13.51
N ALA A 67 -0.33 9.47 13.83
CA ALA A 67 0.33 9.12 15.09
C ALA A 67 1.71 9.79 15.22
N ARG A 68 2.46 9.89 14.12
CA ARG A 68 3.82 10.45 14.12
C ARG A 68 3.85 11.97 13.98
N TYR A 69 2.97 12.54 13.18
CA TYR A 69 3.07 13.94 12.73
C TYR A 69 1.84 14.79 13.06
N GLY A 70 0.75 14.17 13.51
CA GLY A 70 -0.48 14.90 13.86
C GLY A 70 -0.36 15.60 15.20
N THR A 71 -0.96 16.78 15.33
CA THR A 71 -1.13 17.45 16.64
C THR A 71 -2.10 16.67 17.53
N PRO A 72 -2.13 16.90 18.85
CA PRO A 72 -3.10 16.26 19.74
C PRO A 72 -4.56 16.39 19.26
N GLU A 73 -4.94 17.55 18.73
CA GLU A 73 -6.28 17.82 18.22
C GLU A 73 -6.57 17.05 16.92
N GLN A 74 -5.58 16.97 16.02
CA GLN A 74 -5.69 16.17 14.79
C GLN A 74 -5.80 14.68 15.11
N GLN A 75 -5.01 14.19 16.08
CA GLN A 75 -5.06 12.80 16.53
C GLN A 75 -6.41 12.49 17.21
N ALA A 76 -6.89 13.34 18.11
CA ALA A 76 -8.19 13.16 18.75
C ALA A 76 -9.33 13.10 17.72
N ARG A 77 -9.31 14.00 16.73
CA ARG A 77 -10.38 14.10 15.72
C ARG A 77 -10.34 12.99 14.67
N TRP A 78 -9.16 12.55 14.24
CA TRP A 78 -9.02 11.66 13.08
C TRP A 78 -8.35 10.34 13.38
N LEU A 79 -7.29 10.32 14.20
CA LEU A 79 -6.60 9.07 14.53
C LEU A 79 -7.46 8.17 15.41
N GLN A 80 -8.11 8.71 16.45
CA GLN A 80 -8.90 7.87 17.36
C GLN A 80 -10.07 7.16 16.66
N PRO A 81 -10.89 7.82 15.81
CA PRO A 81 -11.95 7.11 15.07
C PRO A 81 -11.42 6.12 14.03
N LEU A 82 -10.24 6.36 13.45
CA LEU A 82 -9.57 5.40 12.55
C LEU A 82 -9.09 4.17 13.32
N LEU A 83 -8.45 4.35 14.48
CA LEU A 83 -8.03 3.27 15.36
C LEU A 83 -9.22 2.48 15.92
N ALA A 84 -10.37 3.12 16.10
CA ALA A 84 -11.63 2.47 16.47
C ALA A 84 -12.29 1.73 15.29
N GLY A 85 -11.88 1.99 14.04
CA GLY A 85 -12.46 1.43 12.82
C GLY A 85 -13.85 1.96 12.49
N GLU A 86 -14.21 3.13 13.02
CA GLU A 86 -15.51 3.80 12.85
C GLU A 86 -15.58 4.60 11.55
N ILE A 87 -14.45 5.20 11.17
CA ILE A 87 -14.27 5.90 9.89
C ILE A 87 -13.20 5.21 9.05
N ARG A 88 -13.15 5.61 7.78
CA ARG A 88 -12.10 5.28 6.82
C ARG A 88 -11.45 6.57 6.35
N SER A 89 -10.33 6.43 5.67
CA SER A 89 -9.55 7.51 5.12
C SER A 89 -9.05 7.18 3.72
N CYS A 90 -8.58 8.19 3.01
CA CYS A 90 -7.91 8.03 1.72
C CYS A 90 -6.63 8.86 1.67
N PHE A 91 -5.79 8.56 0.68
CA PHE A 91 -4.58 9.33 0.39
C PHE A 91 -4.61 9.84 -1.04
N ALA A 92 -4.58 11.16 -1.18
CA ALA A 92 -4.79 11.86 -2.44
C ALA A 92 -3.47 12.49 -2.89
N MET A 93 -2.61 11.68 -3.52
CA MET A 93 -1.30 12.10 -4.02
C MET A 93 -1.26 12.11 -5.54
N THR A 94 -1.54 10.98 -6.18
CA THR A 94 -1.38 10.77 -7.63
C THR A 94 -2.33 11.65 -8.43
N GLU A 95 -1.82 12.22 -9.52
CA GLU A 95 -2.53 13.12 -10.44
C GLU A 95 -2.57 12.50 -11.85
N PRO A 96 -3.67 12.67 -12.60
CA PRO A 96 -3.81 12.10 -13.94
C PRO A 96 -3.04 12.90 -15.01
N ARG A 97 -2.75 14.19 -14.76
CA ARG A 97 -2.14 15.10 -15.73
C ARG A 97 -0.61 15.11 -15.72
N VAL A 98 0.01 14.48 -14.72
CA VAL A 98 1.47 14.46 -14.56
C VAL A 98 1.97 13.07 -14.20
N ALA A 99 3.23 12.78 -14.57
CA ALA A 99 3.90 11.53 -14.20
C ALA A 99 4.24 11.53 -12.70
N SER A 100 3.27 11.08 -11.90
CA SER A 100 3.30 11.14 -10.43
C SER A 100 4.30 10.18 -9.76
N SER A 101 4.98 9.32 -10.54
CA SER A 101 6.08 8.50 -10.04
C SER A 101 7.28 9.33 -9.59
N ASP A 102 7.49 10.48 -10.24
CA ASP A 102 8.31 11.55 -9.69
C ASP A 102 7.39 12.50 -8.92
N ALA A 103 7.45 12.40 -7.58
CA ALA A 103 6.61 13.20 -6.70
C ALA A 103 6.82 14.71 -6.90
N THR A 104 7.97 15.16 -7.41
CA THR A 104 8.24 16.59 -7.66
C THR A 104 7.41 17.18 -8.81
N ASN A 105 6.70 16.33 -9.58
CA ASN A 105 5.81 16.77 -10.66
C ASN A 105 4.38 17.09 -10.21
N ILE A 106 3.97 16.71 -8.99
CA ILE A 106 2.65 17.03 -8.44
C ILE A 106 2.38 18.53 -8.54
N GLU A 107 1.26 18.91 -9.14
CA GLU A 107 0.90 20.29 -9.48
C GLU A 107 -0.28 20.86 -8.68
N SER A 108 -1.08 20.02 -8.01
CA SER A 108 -2.22 20.50 -7.22
C SER A 108 -1.80 21.55 -6.19
N SER A 109 -2.60 22.60 -6.01
CA SER A 109 -2.24 23.75 -5.19
C SER A 109 -2.85 23.72 -3.80
N ILE A 110 -2.09 24.24 -2.83
CA ILE A 110 -2.51 24.51 -1.46
C ILE A 110 -2.14 25.97 -1.19
N ARG A 111 -3.09 26.90 -1.34
CA ARG A 111 -2.83 28.33 -1.18
C ARG A 111 -3.33 28.82 0.18
N ARG A 112 -2.46 29.45 0.97
CA ARG A 112 -2.83 30.11 2.22
C ARG A 112 -3.68 31.36 1.92
N GLU A 113 -4.84 31.48 2.56
CA GLU A 113 -5.69 32.68 2.53
C GLU A 113 -6.13 32.99 3.97
N GLY A 114 -5.39 33.86 4.66
CA GLY A 114 -5.65 34.18 6.06
C GLY A 114 -5.45 32.98 6.98
N ASP A 115 -6.51 32.61 7.69
CA ASP A 115 -6.58 31.46 8.60
C ASP A 115 -7.05 30.16 7.93
N GLU A 116 -7.18 30.15 6.61
CA GLU A 116 -7.56 28.97 5.81
C GLU A 116 -6.52 28.63 4.74
N TYR A 117 -6.65 27.42 4.19
CA TYR A 117 -6.08 27.04 2.90
C TYR A 117 -7.18 26.80 1.87
N VAL A 118 -6.95 27.27 0.65
CA VAL A 118 -7.75 26.94 -0.54
C VAL A 118 -7.01 25.89 -1.35
N ILE A 119 -7.66 24.76 -1.57
CA ILE A 119 -7.09 23.59 -2.22
C ILE A 119 -7.74 23.40 -3.59
N ASN A 120 -6.91 23.26 -4.62
CA ASN A 120 -7.34 22.90 -5.96
C ASN A 120 -6.50 21.73 -6.49
N GLY A 121 -7.15 20.68 -6.97
CA GLY A 121 -6.44 19.50 -7.46
C GLY A 121 -7.32 18.50 -8.19
N HIS A 122 -6.70 17.76 -9.09
CA HIS A 122 -7.33 16.62 -9.78
C HIS A 122 -6.53 15.37 -9.42
N LYS A 123 -7.09 14.54 -8.55
CA LYS A 123 -6.44 13.35 -8.01
C LYS A 123 -7.10 12.10 -8.58
N TRP A 124 -6.32 11.03 -8.71
CA TRP A 124 -6.83 9.72 -9.10
C TRP A 124 -6.08 8.61 -8.39
N TYR A 125 -6.60 7.38 -8.45
CA TYR A 125 -6.17 6.28 -7.58
C TYR A 125 -6.23 6.64 -6.09
N THR A 126 -7.18 7.50 -5.71
CA THR A 126 -7.44 7.86 -4.31
C THR A 126 -8.26 6.75 -3.66
N THR A 127 -7.56 5.70 -3.25
CA THR A 127 -8.13 4.51 -2.64
C THR A 127 -8.99 4.85 -1.44
N GLY A 128 -10.19 4.27 -1.36
CA GLY A 128 -11.10 4.39 -0.21
C GLY A 128 -12.14 5.50 -0.37
N ALA A 129 -11.94 6.44 -1.29
CA ALA A 129 -12.79 7.63 -1.41
C ALA A 129 -14.24 7.35 -1.82
N THR A 130 -14.55 6.17 -2.39
CA THR A 130 -15.96 5.77 -2.66
C THR A 130 -16.62 5.02 -1.50
N ASP A 131 -15.92 4.77 -0.39
CA ASP A 131 -16.53 4.22 0.81
C ASP A 131 -17.27 5.34 1.56
N PRO A 132 -18.56 5.20 1.89
CA PRO A 132 -19.30 6.22 2.64
C PRO A 132 -18.73 6.49 4.05
N ARG A 133 -17.94 5.56 4.60
CA ARG A 133 -17.20 5.73 5.85
C ARG A 133 -15.92 6.54 5.66
N CYS A 134 -15.46 6.80 4.44
CA CYS A 134 -14.28 7.62 4.19
C CYS A 134 -14.57 9.08 4.55
N LYS A 135 -14.10 9.53 5.72
CA LYS A 135 -14.40 10.87 6.25
C LYS A 135 -13.24 11.85 6.11
N ILE A 136 -12.03 11.38 5.83
CA ILE A 136 -10.83 12.23 5.79
C ILE A 136 -9.90 11.82 4.65
N ALA A 137 -9.41 12.81 3.91
CA ALA A 137 -8.30 12.66 2.97
C ALA A 137 -7.04 13.26 3.56
N ILE A 138 -5.91 12.54 3.43
CA ILE A 138 -4.59 13.18 3.48
C ILE A 138 -4.27 13.61 2.05
N PHE A 139 -4.27 14.91 1.80
CA PHE A 139 -4.02 15.48 0.48
C PHE A 139 -2.57 15.96 0.37
N MET A 140 -1.90 15.66 -0.75
CA MET A 140 -0.56 16.16 -1.05
C MET A 140 -0.60 17.13 -2.24
N GLY A 141 -0.01 18.31 -2.07
CA GLY A 141 0.04 19.35 -3.11
C GLY A 141 1.13 20.38 -2.84
N LYS A 142 1.33 21.31 -3.78
CA LYS A 142 2.29 22.42 -3.68
C LYS A 142 1.73 23.53 -2.80
N SER A 143 2.41 23.81 -1.68
CA SER A 143 2.14 24.98 -0.84
C SER A 143 3.12 26.13 -1.09
N ALA A 144 4.32 25.82 -1.60
CA ALA A 144 5.36 26.80 -1.92
C ALA A 144 5.92 26.53 -3.33
N PRO A 145 5.13 26.72 -4.40
CA PRO A 145 5.51 26.33 -5.76
C PRO A 145 6.80 26.97 -6.28
N ASP A 146 7.16 28.14 -5.75
CA ASP A 146 8.34 28.91 -6.15
C ASP A 146 9.57 28.67 -5.26
N HIS A 147 9.48 27.76 -4.28
CA HIS A 147 10.63 27.45 -3.41
C HIS A 147 11.80 26.86 -4.24
N PRO A 148 13.05 27.33 -4.07
CA PRO A 148 14.18 26.91 -4.92
C PRO A 148 14.50 25.41 -4.79
N ASP A 149 14.31 24.84 -3.60
CA ASP A 149 14.36 23.40 -3.41
C ASP A 149 12.99 22.77 -3.72
N ARG A 150 12.95 21.95 -4.79
CA ARG A 150 11.74 21.21 -5.22
C ARG A 150 11.19 20.28 -4.14
N HIS A 151 12.02 19.78 -3.23
CA HIS A 151 11.58 18.89 -2.14
C HIS A 151 10.88 19.62 -0.99
N LEU A 152 10.96 20.95 -0.96
CA LEU A 152 10.29 21.81 0.02
C LEU A 152 9.08 22.54 -0.57
N GLN A 153 8.71 22.28 -1.83
CA GLN A 153 7.56 22.92 -2.47
C GLN A 153 6.20 22.34 -2.03
N GLN A 154 6.20 21.16 -1.43
CA GLN A 154 5.01 20.34 -1.21
C GLN A 154 4.70 20.12 0.26
N SER A 155 3.41 20.04 0.57
CA SER A 155 2.88 19.80 1.91
C SER A 155 1.84 18.69 1.91
N MET A 156 1.54 18.16 3.10
CA MET A 156 0.37 17.33 3.32
C MET A 156 -0.63 18.05 4.22
N ILE A 157 -1.91 17.98 3.87
CA ILE A 157 -2.99 18.67 4.59
C ILE A 157 -4.19 17.73 4.76
N LEU A 158 -4.85 17.83 5.91
CA LEU A 158 -6.05 17.07 6.23
C LEU A 158 -7.28 17.73 5.60
N VAL A 159 -8.05 16.97 4.81
CA VAL A 159 -9.22 17.47 4.09
C VAL A 159 -10.43 16.59 4.39
N PRO A 160 -11.40 17.05 5.21
CA PRO A 160 -12.64 16.32 5.46
C PRO A 160 -13.37 16.04 4.14
N MET A 161 -13.85 14.82 3.95
CA MET A 161 -14.46 14.39 2.68
C MET A 161 -15.83 15.03 2.40
N ASP A 162 -16.43 15.66 3.41
CA ASP A 162 -17.68 16.43 3.31
C ASP A 162 -17.45 17.92 3.07
N SER A 163 -16.20 18.38 2.93
CA SER A 163 -15.90 19.78 2.61
C SER A 163 -16.47 20.16 1.23
N PRO A 164 -17.13 21.33 1.11
CA PRO A 164 -17.62 21.83 -0.17
C PRO A 164 -16.49 21.92 -1.22
N GLY A 165 -16.79 21.53 -2.46
CA GLY A 165 -15.82 21.51 -3.56
C GLY A 165 -15.15 20.16 -3.82
N ILE A 166 -15.36 19.16 -2.96
CA ILE A 166 -14.91 17.78 -3.21
C ILE A 166 -15.91 17.04 -4.08
N GLN A 167 -15.43 16.43 -5.16
CA GLN A 167 -16.24 15.62 -6.06
C GLN A 167 -15.55 14.29 -6.36
N VAL A 168 -16.09 13.19 -5.83
CA VAL A 168 -15.68 11.83 -6.20
C VAL A 168 -16.32 11.49 -7.55
N LYS A 169 -15.56 11.63 -8.64
CA LYS A 169 -16.07 11.56 -10.01
C LYS A 169 -16.50 10.16 -10.40
N ARG A 170 -15.65 9.17 -10.14
CA ARG A 170 -15.90 7.76 -10.50
C ARG A 170 -14.92 6.83 -9.79
N SER A 171 -15.32 5.56 -9.68
CA SER A 171 -14.42 4.45 -9.36
C SER A 171 -13.53 4.10 -10.57
N LEU A 172 -12.31 3.67 -10.31
CA LEU A 172 -11.34 3.22 -11.32
C LEU A 172 -11.20 1.69 -11.25
N PRO A 173 -11.53 0.95 -12.33
CA PRO A 173 -11.36 -0.49 -12.34
C PRO A 173 -9.90 -0.88 -12.59
N VAL A 174 -9.49 -2.01 -12.03
CA VAL A 174 -8.21 -2.68 -12.34
C VAL A 174 -8.54 -3.97 -13.08
N PHE A 175 -8.17 -4.09 -14.36
CA PHE A 175 -8.60 -5.20 -15.24
C PHE A 175 -10.13 -5.46 -15.23
N GLY A 176 -10.93 -4.39 -15.19
CA GLY A 176 -12.40 -4.49 -15.15
C GLY A 176 -12.98 -4.76 -13.76
N PHE A 177 -12.15 -5.01 -12.75
CA PHE A 177 -12.62 -5.19 -11.38
C PHE A 177 -12.84 -3.85 -10.67
N TYR A 178 -14.09 -3.60 -10.26
CA TYR A 178 -14.46 -2.51 -9.37
C TYR A 178 -14.50 -2.99 -7.92
N GLY A 179 -14.16 -2.12 -6.97
CA GLY A 179 -14.27 -2.47 -5.56
C GLY A 179 -13.35 -3.61 -5.10
N MET A 180 -12.29 -3.90 -5.87
CA MET A 180 -11.09 -4.55 -5.33
C MET A 180 -10.63 -3.73 -4.13
N PRO A 181 -10.02 -4.34 -3.09
CA PRO A 181 -10.15 -3.91 -1.69
C PRO A 181 -9.88 -2.41 -1.50
N ASP A 182 -9.04 -1.88 -2.38
CA ASP A 182 -8.78 -0.49 -2.60
C ASP A 182 -9.73 0.13 -3.65
N ARG A 183 -10.82 0.75 -3.17
CA ARG A 183 -11.78 1.56 -3.93
C ARG A 183 -11.13 2.80 -4.56
N ALA A 184 -10.21 2.59 -5.50
CA ALA A 184 -9.52 3.65 -6.21
C ALA A 184 -10.54 4.55 -6.90
N ALA A 185 -10.46 5.85 -6.63
CA ALA A 185 -11.36 6.83 -7.21
C ALA A 185 -10.59 7.95 -7.90
N GLU A 186 -11.24 8.54 -8.90
CA GLU A 186 -10.91 9.86 -9.41
C GLU A 186 -11.66 10.90 -8.59
N VAL A 187 -10.94 11.87 -8.03
CA VAL A 187 -11.46 12.88 -7.10
C VAL A 187 -10.98 14.25 -7.53
N VAL A 188 -11.90 15.20 -7.63
CA VAL A 188 -11.60 16.62 -7.89
C VAL A 188 -11.80 17.40 -6.60
N PHE A 189 -10.85 18.27 -6.31
CA PHE A 189 -10.89 19.25 -5.23
C PHE A 189 -10.94 20.62 -5.91
N GLU A 190 -12.08 21.31 -5.81
CA GLU A 190 -12.31 22.61 -6.46
C GLU A 190 -12.63 23.66 -5.41
N ASN A 191 -11.68 24.57 -5.17
CA ASN A 191 -11.76 25.64 -4.16
C ASN A 191 -12.17 25.13 -2.77
N VAL A 192 -11.65 23.96 -2.37
CA VAL A 192 -11.93 23.37 -1.06
C VAL A 192 -11.22 24.20 0.01
N ARG A 193 -11.99 24.69 0.98
CA ARG A 193 -11.49 25.50 2.10
C ARG A 193 -11.36 24.66 3.35
N VAL A 194 -10.21 24.73 4.00
CA VAL A 194 -9.94 24.09 5.29
C VAL A 194 -9.18 25.03 6.22
N PRO A 195 -9.36 24.93 7.56
CA PRO A 195 -8.58 25.74 8.50
C PRO A 195 -7.07 25.52 8.35
N ALA A 196 -6.27 26.55 8.65
CA ALA A 196 -4.81 26.47 8.61
C ALA A 196 -4.26 25.38 9.56
N ALA A 197 -4.98 25.12 10.65
CA ALA A 197 -4.68 24.05 11.60
C ALA A 197 -4.77 22.62 11.02
N ASN A 198 -5.32 22.45 9.80
CA ASN A 198 -5.34 21.15 9.13
C ASN A 198 -4.00 20.77 8.49
N MET A 199 -3.02 21.68 8.42
CA MET A 199 -1.68 21.37 7.93
C MET A 199 -1.03 20.29 8.78
N LEU A 200 -0.48 19.24 8.14
CA LEU A 200 0.27 18.20 8.85
C LEU A 200 1.74 18.61 8.97
N LEU A 201 2.26 18.60 10.20
CA LEU A 201 3.63 18.95 10.58
C LEU A 201 4.07 20.40 10.28
N GLY A 202 3.83 20.89 9.06
CA GLY A 202 4.16 22.24 8.62
C GLY A 202 4.27 22.34 7.09
N GLU A 203 4.29 23.57 6.58
CA GLU A 203 4.50 23.83 5.16
C GLU A 203 5.87 23.31 4.68
N GLY A 204 5.92 22.76 3.47
CA GLY A 204 7.13 22.22 2.84
C GLY A 204 7.55 20.84 3.35
N ARG A 205 6.81 20.25 4.30
CA ARG A 205 7.15 18.96 4.93
C ARG A 205 6.54 17.74 4.23
N GLY A 206 5.96 17.92 3.04
CA GLY A 206 5.26 16.85 2.32
C GLY A 206 6.15 15.65 1.95
N PHE A 207 7.38 15.89 1.49
CA PHE A 207 8.32 14.81 1.17
C PHE A 207 8.74 14.00 2.40
N GLU A 208 8.96 14.66 3.53
CA GLU A 208 9.32 14.00 4.79
C GLU A 208 8.21 13.08 5.27
N ILE A 209 6.96 13.58 5.28
CA ILE A 209 5.80 12.79 5.68
C ILE A 209 5.61 11.62 4.70
N ALA A 210 5.74 11.84 3.39
CA ALA A 210 5.63 10.78 2.38
C ALA A 210 6.67 9.66 2.59
N GLN A 211 7.92 10.02 2.88
CA GLN A 211 8.97 9.03 3.17
C GLN A 211 8.69 8.25 4.46
N GLY A 212 8.19 8.93 5.50
CA GLY A 212 7.81 8.31 6.77
C GLY A 212 6.68 7.29 6.61
N ARG A 213 5.70 7.60 5.76
CA ARG A 213 4.51 6.79 5.44
C ARG A 213 4.82 5.58 4.54
N LEU A 214 5.54 5.80 3.44
CA LEU A 214 5.64 4.82 2.37
C LEU A 214 6.58 3.65 2.71
N GLY A 215 7.47 3.80 3.69
CA GLY A 215 8.33 2.69 4.15
C GLY A 215 7.53 1.49 4.67
N PRO A 216 6.77 1.64 5.78
CA PRO A 216 5.96 0.55 6.33
C PRO A 216 4.85 0.08 5.38
N GLY A 217 4.21 1.00 4.66
CA GLY A 217 3.17 0.64 3.66
C GLY A 217 3.67 -0.36 2.61
N ARG A 218 4.88 -0.15 2.07
CA ARG A 218 5.48 -1.04 1.07
C ARG A 218 5.69 -2.45 1.60
N ILE A 219 6.23 -2.60 2.81
CA ILE A 219 6.51 -3.94 3.35
C ILE A 219 5.22 -4.68 3.72
N HIS A 220 4.20 -3.99 4.23
CA HIS A 220 2.88 -4.60 4.53
C HIS A 220 2.24 -5.20 3.28
N HIS A 221 2.31 -4.52 2.13
CA HIS A 221 1.84 -5.07 0.87
C HIS A 221 2.63 -6.30 0.43
N CYS A 222 3.95 -6.30 0.59
CA CYS A 222 4.81 -7.43 0.24
C CYS A 222 4.51 -8.67 1.09
N MET A 223 4.34 -8.50 2.41
CA MET A 223 3.95 -9.58 3.33
C MET A 223 2.62 -10.22 2.89
N ARG A 224 1.60 -9.42 2.55
CA ARG A 224 0.31 -9.96 2.08
C ARG A 224 0.42 -10.70 0.75
N LEU A 225 1.28 -10.23 -0.15
CA LEU A 225 1.48 -10.89 -1.45
C LEU A 225 2.07 -12.29 -1.31
N ILE A 226 2.89 -12.54 -0.28
CA ILE A 226 3.37 -13.89 0.03
C ILE A 226 2.19 -14.80 0.43
N GLY A 227 1.30 -14.32 1.29
CA GLY A 227 0.09 -15.06 1.68
C GLY A 227 -0.83 -15.36 0.50
N LEU A 228 -1.02 -14.37 -0.38
CA LEU A 228 -1.77 -14.52 -1.62
C LEU A 228 -1.12 -15.58 -2.54
N ALA A 229 0.21 -15.57 -2.67
CA ALA A 229 0.95 -16.54 -3.47
C ALA A 229 0.84 -17.97 -2.88
N GLU A 230 0.96 -18.14 -1.56
CA GLU A 230 0.76 -19.43 -0.89
C GLU A 230 -0.64 -20.00 -1.13
N ARG A 231 -1.67 -19.18 -0.93
CA ARG A 231 -3.05 -19.60 -1.18
C ARG A 231 -3.28 -19.95 -2.65
N THR A 232 -2.57 -19.29 -3.55
CA THR A 232 -2.64 -19.55 -4.98
C THR A 232 -1.91 -20.83 -5.38
N LEU A 233 -0.73 -21.09 -4.80
CA LEU A 233 -0.01 -22.35 -4.97
C LEU A 233 -0.82 -23.54 -4.47
N GLU A 234 -1.51 -23.43 -3.32
CA GLU A 234 -2.44 -24.46 -2.86
C GLU A 234 -3.53 -24.78 -3.88
N LYS A 235 -4.14 -23.74 -4.47
CA LYS A 235 -5.16 -23.91 -5.51
C LYS A 235 -4.57 -24.59 -6.75
N MET A 236 -3.37 -24.16 -7.16
CA MET A 236 -2.63 -24.76 -8.30
C MET A 236 -2.39 -26.24 -8.09
N CYS A 237 -1.84 -26.65 -6.94
CA CYS A 237 -1.57 -28.05 -6.62
C CYS A 237 -2.86 -28.89 -6.57
N ARG A 238 -3.90 -28.41 -5.84
CA ARG A 238 -5.18 -29.11 -5.76
C ARG A 238 -5.80 -29.31 -7.15
N ARG A 239 -5.76 -28.29 -8.00
CA ARG A 239 -6.29 -28.36 -9.37
C ARG A 239 -5.50 -29.33 -10.24
N ALA A 240 -4.17 -29.32 -10.14
CA ALA A 240 -3.32 -30.22 -10.91
C ALA A 240 -3.53 -31.69 -10.54
N LEU A 241 -3.80 -31.99 -9.26
CA LEU A 241 -4.09 -33.35 -8.78
C LEU A 241 -5.48 -33.82 -9.19
N ASP A 242 -6.48 -32.94 -9.21
CA ASP A 242 -7.89 -33.25 -9.49
C ASP A 242 -8.19 -33.48 -10.98
N ARG A 243 -7.40 -32.89 -11.89
CA ARG A 243 -7.67 -32.94 -13.33
C ARG A 243 -6.83 -33.97 -14.05
N VAL A 244 -7.44 -34.70 -14.98
CA VAL A 244 -6.79 -35.65 -15.89
C VAL A 244 -6.73 -35.07 -17.29
N ALA A 245 -5.55 -35.10 -17.91
CA ALA A 245 -5.33 -34.76 -19.31
C ALA A 245 -4.37 -35.77 -19.94
N PHE A 246 -4.65 -36.18 -21.17
CA PHE A 246 -3.83 -37.17 -21.88
C PHE A 246 -3.63 -38.48 -21.08
N GLY A 247 -4.68 -38.94 -20.38
CA GLY A 247 -4.70 -40.21 -19.66
C GLY A 247 -4.01 -40.23 -18.29
N GLN A 248 -3.48 -39.09 -17.80
CA GLN A 248 -2.84 -39.00 -16.48
C GLN A 248 -3.22 -37.68 -15.76
N PRO A 249 -3.09 -37.59 -14.43
CA PRO A 249 -3.29 -36.33 -13.71
C PRO A 249 -2.37 -35.22 -14.25
N VAL A 250 -2.86 -33.98 -14.32
CA VAL A 250 -2.08 -32.81 -14.77
C VAL A 250 -0.84 -32.60 -13.91
N ALA A 251 -0.88 -33.01 -12.64
CA ALA A 251 0.24 -33.03 -11.71
C ALA A 251 1.40 -33.96 -12.12
N THR A 252 1.22 -34.88 -13.07
CA THR A 252 2.30 -35.74 -13.59
C THR A 252 3.02 -35.16 -14.80
N GLN A 253 2.48 -34.09 -15.38
CA GLN A 253 3.05 -33.43 -16.54
C GLN A 253 4.28 -32.62 -16.11
N GLY A 254 5.44 -32.86 -16.72
CA GLY A 254 6.72 -32.28 -16.28
C GLY A 254 6.69 -30.76 -16.09
N VAL A 255 6.09 -30.04 -17.05
CA VAL A 255 5.94 -28.57 -16.99
C VAL A 255 5.13 -28.09 -15.78
N THR A 256 4.12 -28.85 -15.34
CA THR A 256 3.33 -28.51 -14.16
C THR A 256 4.15 -28.71 -12.89
N VAL A 257 4.88 -29.82 -12.80
CA VAL A 257 5.74 -30.12 -11.63
C VAL A 257 6.85 -29.09 -11.48
N GLU A 258 7.51 -28.73 -12.59
CA GLU A 258 8.55 -27.69 -12.61
C GLU A 258 8.01 -26.35 -12.12
N ARG A 259 6.85 -25.90 -12.61
CA ARG A 259 6.22 -24.65 -12.18
C ARG A 259 5.82 -24.66 -10.71
N ILE A 260 5.35 -25.79 -10.18
CA ILE A 260 5.05 -25.93 -8.75
C ILE A 260 6.34 -25.82 -7.92
N ALA A 261 7.43 -26.45 -8.36
CA ALA A 261 8.73 -26.36 -7.71
C ALA A 261 9.27 -24.93 -7.73
N GLU A 262 9.25 -24.26 -8.89
CA GLU A 262 9.72 -22.89 -9.04
C GLU A 262 8.86 -21.90 -8.22
N ALA A 263 7.54 -22.07 -8.19
CA ALA A 263 6.66 -21.29 -7.34
C ALA A 263 7.04 -21.40 -5.85
N ARG A 264 7.31 -22.62 -5.35
CA ARG A 264 7.78 -22.81 -3.97
C ARG A 264 9.11 -22.09 -3.73
N ILE A 265 10.09 -22.23 -4.62
CA ILE A 265 11.39 -21.58 -4.51
C ILE A 265 11.24 -20.05 -4.45
N MET A 266 10.51 -19.46 -5.39
CA MET A 266 10.31 -18.00 -5.44
C MET A 266 9.57 -17.47 -4.20
N ILE A 267 8.58 -18.21 -3.69
CA ILE A 267 7.84 -17.84 -2.48
C ILE A 267 8.79 -17.80 -1.28
N GLU A 268 9.60 -18.84 -1.06
CA GLU A 268 10.54 -18.88 0.07
C GLU A 268 11.61 -17.78 -0.02
N GLN A 269 12.20 -17.58 -1.20
CA GLN A 269 13.19 -16.52 -1.41
C GLN A 269 12.60 -15.14 -1.09
N THR A 270 11.39 -14.87 -1.55
CA THR A 270 10.69 -13.60 -1.33
C THR A 270 10.29 -13.44 0.14
N ARG A 271 9.86 -14.52 0.81
CA ARG A 271 9.54 -14.51 2.24
C ARG A 271 10.75 -14.14 3.07
N LEU A 272 11.87 -14.82 2.87
CA LEU A 272 13.11 -14.54 3.62
C LEU A 272 13.62 -13.12 3.35
N LEU A 273 13.54 -12.63 2.11
CA LEU A 273 13.87 -11.24 1.79
C LEU A 273 12.95 -10.23 2.51
N THR A 274 11.67 -10.56 2.67
CA THR A 274 10.70 -9.74 3.42
C THR A 274 11.02 -9.71 4.91
N LEU A 275 11.30 -10.88 5.51
CA LEU A 275 11.66 -10.98 6.92
C LEU A 275 12.97 -10.24 7.21
N ASN A 276 13.97 -10.35 6.33
CA ASN A 276 15.19 -9.56 6.43
C ASN A 276 14.90 -8.05 6.34
N ALA A 277 14.03 -7.59 5.43
CA ALA A 277 13.65 -6.18 5.37
C ALA A 277 12.96 -5.72 6.67
N ALA A 278 12.10 -6.55 7.27
CA ALA A 278 11.43 -6.26 8.53
C ALA A 278 12.42 -6.15 9.69
N GLU A 279 13.33 -7.12 9.84
CA GLU A 279 14.40 -7.11 10.85
C GLU A 279 15.30 -5.86 10.70
N ARG A 280 15.64 -5.48 9.46
CA ARG A 280 16.43 -4.27 9.19
C ARG A 280 15.67 -3.01 9.59
N MET A 281 14.35 -2.95 9.37
CA MET A 281 13.52 -1.84 9.85
C MET A 281 13.54 -1.74 11.37
N ASP A 282 13.43 -2.86 12.09
CA ASP A 282 13.43 -2.91 13.55
C ASP A 282 14.80 -2.54 14.15
N THR A 283 15.90 -2.97 13.51
CA THR A 283 17.25 -2.82 14.08
C THR A 283 17.96 -1.53 13.69
N VAL A 284 17.74 -1.01 12.48
CA VAL A 284 18.43 0.19 11.97
C VAL A 284 17.49 1.31 11.50
N GLY A 285 16.18 1.08 11.55
CA GLY A 285 15.17 2.03 11.11
C GLY A 285 15.00 2.13 9.59
N ASN A 286 13.83 2.64 9.18
CA ASN A 286 13.40 2.67 7.77
C ASN A 286 14.37 3.40 6.82
N LYS A 287 15.03 4.46 7.30
CA LYS A 287 15.96 5.24 6.47
C LYS A 287 17.19 4.44 6.07
N ALA A 288 17.73 3.64 6.99
CA ALA A 288 18.88 2.78 6.74
C ALA A 288 18.48 1.50 6.00
N ALA A 289 17.28 0.96 6.27
CA ALA A 289 16.70 -0.22 5.60
C ALA A 289 16.11 0.05 4.20
N ARG A 290 16.31 1.25 3.64
CA ARG A 290 15.67 1.68 2.37
C ARG A 290 16.04 0.79 1.17
N ALA A 291 17.21 0.16 1.17
CA ALA A 291 17.60 -0.75 0.10
C ALA A 291 16.78 -2.03 0.16
N GLU A 292 16.64 -2.61 1.34
CA GLU A 292 15.88 -3.83 1.62
C GLU A 292 14.38 -3.64 1.35
N ILE A 293 13.81 -2.51 1.75
CA ILE A 293 12.43 -2.13 1.44
C ILE A 293 12.22 -2.01 -0.08
N ALA A 294 13.16 -1.40 -0.81
CA ALA A 294 13.06 -1.27 -2.25
C ALA A 294 13.20 -2.64 -2.96
N MET A 295 14.13 -3.49 -2.51
CA MET A 295 14.33 -4.84 -3.06
C MET A 295 13.04 -5.65 -2.96
N ILE A 296 12.39 -5.67 -1.79
CA ILE A 296 11.19 -6.48 -1.62
C ILE A 296 9.99 -5.90 -2.38
N LYS A 297 9.91 -4.57 -2.51
CA LYS A 297 8.85 -3.90 -3.29
C LYS A 297 8.91 -4.24 -4.78
N VAL A 298 10.07 -4.65 -5.29
CA VAL A 298 10.20 -5.20 -6.66
C VAL A 298 9.93 -6.71 -6.66
N ALA A 299 10.57 -7.47 -5.75
CA ALA A 299 10.54 -8.93 -5.78
C ALA A 299 9.14 -9.50 -5.53
N ALA A 300 8.44 -9.04 -4.49
CA ALA A 300 7.18 -9.62 -4.05
C ALA A 300 6.04 -9.54 -5.10
N PRO A 301 5.73 -8.39 -5.70
CA PRO A 301 4.67 -8.33 -6.71
C PRO A 301 5.03 -9.05 -8.01
N ASN A 302 6.30 -9.11 -8.39
CA ASN A 302 6.74 -9.88 -9.57
C ASN A 302 6.60 -11.40 -9.32
N MET A 303 7.02 -11.90 -8.15
CA MET A 303 6.81 -13.29 -7.73
C MET A 303 5.32 -13.65 -7.73
N ALA A 304 4.49 -12.82 -7.08
CA ALA A 304 3.06 -13.09 -6.98
C ALA A 304 2.39 -13.11 -8.37
N CYS A 305 2.74 -12.18 -9.28
CA CYS A 305 2.24 -12.22 -10.66
C CYS A 305 2.56 -13.55 -11.34
N GLN A 306 3.79 -14.05 -11.21
CA GLN A 306 4.22 -15.27 -11.88
C GLN A 306 3.54 -16.52 -11.32
N VAL A 307 3.45 -16.64 -10.00
CA VAL A 307 2.77 -17.76 -9.33
C VAL A 307 1.28 -17.78 -9.69
N VAL A 308 0.63 -16.62 -9.71
CA VAL A 308 -0.80 -16.53 -10.05
C VAL A 308 -1.03 -16.86 -11.53
N ASP A 309 -0.18 -16.38 -12.43
CA ASP A 309 -0.28 -16.68 -13.86
C ASP A 309 -0.17 -18.20 -14.14
N TRP A 310 0.78 -18.89 -13.50
CA TRP A 310 0.87 -20.34 -13.60
C TRP A 310 -0.35 -21.05 -13.01
N ALA A 311 -0.91 -20.55 -11.90
CA ALA A 311 -2.14 -21.09 -11.35
C ALA A 311 -3.33 -20.89 -12.31
N ILE A 312 -3.44 -19.74 -12.98
CA ILE A 312 -4.44 -19.50 -14.03
C ILE A 312 -4.28 -20.56 -15.13
N GLN A 313 -3.05 -20.79 -15.61
CA GLN A 313 -2.77 -21.75 -16.66
C GLN A 313 -3.18 -23.18 -16.28
N VAL A 314 -2.91 -23.61 -15.04
CA VAL A 314 -3.33 -24.94 -14.54
C VAL A 314 -4.86 -25.07 -14.42
N HIS A 315 -5.57 -23.96 -14.22
CA HIS A 315 -7.04 -23.96 -14.21
C HIS A 315 -7.67 -23.90 -15.61
N GLY A 316 -6.87 -23.72 -16.67
CA GLY A 316 -7.33 -23.56 -18.05
C GLY A 316 -8.23 -22.33 -18.22
N GLY A 317 -9.23 -22.41 -19.10
CA GLY A 317 -10.19 -21.32 -19.29
C GLY A 317 -10.95 -20.91 -18.01
N GLY A 318 -11.11 -21.83 -17.05
CA GLY A 318 -11.69 -21.50 -15.75
C GLY A 318 -10.83 -20.51 -14.95
N GLY A 319 -9.50 -20.53 -15.12
CA GLY A 319 -8.58 -19.65 -14.41
C GLY A 319 -8.75 -18.17 -14.76
N THR A 320 -9.33 -17.85 -15.92
CA THR A 320 -9.64 -16.48 -16.35
C THR A 320 -11.04 -16.02 -15.91
N SER A 321 -11.82 -16.88 -15.26
CA SER A 321 -13.12 -16.54 -14.68
C SER A 321 -13.00 -16.09 -13.22
N ASN A 322 -14.14 -15.76 -12.60
CA ASN A 322 -14.20 -15.35 -11.20
C ASN A 322 -14.40 -16.52 -10.22
N ASP A 323 -14.65 -17.74 -10.72
CA ASP A 323 -15.00 -18.91 -9.89
C ASP A 323 -13.88 -19.31 -8.91
N PHE A 324 -12.63 -19.02 -9.28
CA PHE A 324 -11.45 -19.39 -8.50
C PHE A 324 -10.75 -18.19 -7.85
N GLY A 325 -11.19 -16.96 -8.15
CA GLY A 325 -10.59 -15.71 -7.67
C GLY A 325 -9.13 -15.48 -8.12
N LEU A 326 -8.65 -16.16 -9.17
CA LEU A 326 -7.27 -16.05 -9.64
C LEU A 326 -7.04 -14.76 -10.45
N THR A 327 -8.00 -14.37 -11.28
CA THR A 327 -7.98 -13.09 -12.01
C THR A 327 -7.91 -11.88 -11.07
N HIS A 328 -8.66 -11.93 -9.97
CA HIS A 328 -8.57 -10.95 -8.89
C HIS A 328 -7.16 -10.93 -8.29
N ALA A 329 -6.63 -12.09 -7.92
CA ALA A 329 -5.30 -12.19 -7.32
C ALA A 329 -4.21 -11.62 -8.26
N TYR A 330 -4.34 -11.87 -9.57
CA TYR A 330 -3.44 -11.35 -10.59
C TYR A 330 -3.56 -9.83 -10.72
N ALA A 331 -4.78 -9.30 -10.80
CA ALA A 331 -5.03 -7.86 -10.87
C ALA A 331 -4.41 -7.11 -9.68
N MET A 332 -4.51 -7.69 -8.48
CA MET A 332 -3.91 -7.15 -7.26
C MET A 332 -2.38 -7.17 -7.29
N ALA A 333 -1.78 -8.32 -7.59
CA ALA A 333 -0.34 -8.44 -7.72
C ALA A 333 0.22 -7.49 -8.79
N ARG A 334 -0.49 -7.34 -9.91
CA ARG A 334 -0.10 -6.47 -11.01
C ARG A 334 -0.22 -5.00 -10.67
N LEU A 335 -1.26 -4.58 -9.95
CA LEU A 335 -1.41 -3.21 -9.46
C LEU A 335 -0.25 -2.82 -8.53
N LEU A 336 0.19 -3.74 -7.66
CA LEU A 336 1.26 -3.49 -6.70
C LEU A 336 2.66 -3.36 -7.34
N ARG A 337 2.80 -3.60 -8.64
CA ARG A 337 3.99 -3.17 -9.43
C ARG A 337 3.98 -1.68 -9.80
N LEU A 338 2.89 -0.97 -9.52
CA LEU A 338 2.70 0.47 -9.79
C LEU A 338 2.41 1.26 -8.51
N ALA A 339 1.50 0.76 -7.67
CA ALA A 339 1.17 1.37 -6.39
C ALA A 339 2.40 1.46 -5.47
N ASP A 340 2.47 2.50 -4.63
CA ASP A 340 3.61 2.83 -3.76
C ASP A 340 4.98 2.95 -4.46
N GLY A 341 4.96 3.25 -5.75
CA GLY A 341 6.12 3.44 -6.61
C GLY A 341 6.29 2.28 -7.61
N PRO A 342 6.48 2.58 -8.91
CA PRO A 342 6.74 1.57 -9.92
C PRO A 342 8.03 0.79 -9.69
N ASP A 343 8.08 -0.45 -10.17
CA ASP A 343 9.27 -1.31 -10.09
C ASP A 343 10.54 -0.59 -10.57
N GLU A 344 10.45 0.20 -11.64
CA GLU A 344 11.57 0.90 -12.27
C GLU A 344 12.18 1.96 -11.36
N VAL A 345 11.35 2.67 -10.59
CA VAL A 345 11.82 3.67 -9.62
C VAL A 345 12.59 2.99 -8.49
N HIS A 346 12.09 1.85 -8.01
CA HIS A 346 12.76 1.07 -6.97
C HIS A 346 14.05 0.43 -7.48
N ARG A 347 14.07 -0.14 -8.69
CA ARG A 347 15.29 -0.67 -9.32
C ARG A 347 16.35 0.42 -9.50
N HIS A 348 15.95 1.62 -9.94
CA HIS A 348 16.86 2.75 -10.03
C HIS A 348 17.47 3.09 -8.66
N GLN A 349 16.64 3.17 -7.61
CA GLN A 349 17.12 3.42 -6.25
C GLN A 349 18.12 2.35 -5.79
N ILE A 350 17.79 1.06 -5.97
CA ILE A 350 18.66 -0.06 -5.61
C ILE A 350 20.01 0.07 -6.34
N GLY A 351 19.99 0.28 -7.66
CA GLY A 351 21.20 0.45 -8.46
C GLY A 351 22.07 1.63 -8.01
N GLN A 352 21.46 2.77 -7.70
CA GLN A 352 22.18 3.94 -7.18
C GLN A 352 22.79 3.67 -5.80
N LEU A 353 22.09 2.96 -4.92
CA LEU A 353 22.60 2.59 -3.60
C LEU A 353 23.77 1.61 -3.70
N GLU A 354 23.70 0.66 -4.64
CA GLU A 354 24.77 -0.31 -4.86
C GLU A 354 26.03 0.37 -5.41
N LEU A 355 25.90 1.20 -6.45
CA LEU A 355 27.02 1.92 -7.03
C LEU A 355 27.75 2.81 -6.00
N ARG A 356 27.01 3.45 -5.09
CA ARG A 356 27.59 4.30 -4.03
C ARG A 356 28.53 3.54 -3.09
N LYS A 357 28.35 2.22 -2.89
CA LYS A 357 29.26 1.40 -2.07
C LYS A 357 30.66 1.28 -2.69
N HIS A 358 30.76 1.45 -4.00
CA HIS A 358 31.98 1.26 -4.78
C HIS A 358 32.57 2.55 -5.35
N GLN A 359 31.94 3.70 -5.11
CA GLN A 359 32.51 4.97 -5.54
C GLN A 359 33.82 5.24 -4.81
N PRO A 360 34.90 5.60 -5.53
CA PRO A 360 36.16 5.93 -4.89
C PRO A 360 35.93 7.06 -3.90
N ARG A 361 36.39 6.87 -2.65
CA ARG A 361 36.38 7.93 -1.64
C ARG A 361 37.11 9.12 -2.23
N ARG A 362 36.44 10.28 -2.34
CA ARG A 362 37.13 11.53 -2.71
C ARG A 362 38.35 11.67 -1.79
N PRO A 363 39.56 11.91 -2.34
CA PRO A 363 40.68 12.28 -1.50
C PRO A 363 40.25 13.51 -0.69
N VAL A 364 40.44 13.43 0.63
CA VAL A 364 40.35 14.62 1.47
C VAL A 364 41.46 15.53 0.98
N LEU A 365 41.09 16.62 0.30
CA LEU A 365 42.01 17.72 0.06
C LEU A 365 42.35 18.26 1.45
N GLY A 366 43.58 17.99 1.88
CA GLY A 366 44.12 18.42 3.17
C GLY A 366 44.37 19.91 3.24
#